data_AF-A0A060Y992-F1
#
_entry.id   AF-A0A060Y992-F1
#
_cell.length_a   1.000
_cell.length_b   1.000
_cell.length_c   1.000
_cell.angle_alpha   90.00
_cell.angle_beta   90.00
_cell.angle_gamma   90.00
#
_symmetry.space_group_name_H-M   'P 1'
#
loop_
_entity.id
_entity.type
_entity.pdbx_description
1 polymer ?
#
loop_
_entity_poly.entity_id
_entity_poly.type
_entity_poly.pdbx_seq_one_letter_code
_entity_poly.pdbx_strand_id
1 'polypeptide(L)'
;LFDLVYREETLLNVIKSVTRNGRSIVLTAVLALILVYLFSIVGYIFFKDDFILEVDRIPNTTLENGASLANEMVSAGMCRSETGENNCTTELQVEDFVEDREDGKERTCDSLLMCIVTVLSHGLRSGGGVGDVLRKPSKEEPLFAARVIYDLLFFFMVIIIVLNLIFGVIIDTFADLRSEKQKKEEVLKTTCFICGLERDKFDNKTVTFEEHIKEEHNMWHYLFFIVLVKVKDSTEYTGPESYVAEMIKEHNLDWFPRMRAMSLVSSDAEGEQNEIRNLQEKLESAMRLVCNLSGQLTELKEQVSLICTANWLGIHVDLR
;
A
#
# COMPACT_ATOMS: atom_id res chain seq x y z
N LEU A 1 6.80 -12.48 23.56
CA LEU A 1 7.50 -12.46 22.25
C LEU A 1 6.74 -11.62 21.23
N PHE A 2 5.46 -11.89 20.95
CA PHE A 2 4.65 -11.05 20.04
C PHE A 2 4.49 -9.59 20.49
N ASP A 3 4.54 -9.33 21.80
CA ASP A 3 4.51 -7.97 22.34
C ASP A 3 5.73 -7.11 21.91
N LEU A 4 6.87 -7.75 21.62
CA LEU A 4 8.07 -7.08 21.10
C LEU A 4 7.82 -6.49 19.70
N VAL A 5 7.01 -7.18 18.88
CA VAL A 5 6.66 -6.77 17.51
C VAL A 5 5.79 -5.51 17.54
N TYR A 6 4.91 -5.38 18.52
CA TYR A 6 4.07 -4.20 18.70
C TYR A 6 4.83 -3.01 19.31
N ARG A 7 5.94 -3.27 20.01
CA ARG A 7 6.75 -2.23 20.63
C ARG A 7 7.72 -1.56 19.66
N GLU A 8 8.15 -2.28 18.62
CA GLU A 8 9.15 -1.80 17.66
C GLU A 8 8.49 -1.29 16.38
N GLU A 9 8.56 0.03 16.14
CA GLU A 9 7.91 0.69 15.00
C GLU A 9 8.41 0.14 13.64
N THR A 10 9.68 -0.28 13.58
CA THR A 10 10.28 -0.82 12.35
C THR A 10 9.65 -2.16 11.95
N LEU A 11 9.46 -3.08 12.90
CA LEU A 11 8.79 -4.36 12.68
C LEU A 11 7.31 -4.18 12.33
N LEU A 12 6.64 -3.23 12.97
CA LEU A 12 5.25 -2.93 12.67
C LEU A 12 5.08 -2.41 11.24
N ASN A 13 6.04 -1.62 10.73
CA ASN A 13 6.03 -1.17 9.34
C ASN A 13 6.21 -2.32 8.33
N VAL A 14 7.00 -3.35 8.66
CA VAL A 14 7.14 -4.55 7.82
C VAL A 14 5.84 -5.34 7.77
N ILE A 15 5.12 -5.48 8.89
CA ILE A 15 3.81 -6.14 8.88
C ILE A 15 2.81 -5.30 8.08
N LYS A 16 2.86 -3.97 8.26
CA LYS A 16 1.99 -3.04 7.56
C LYS A 16 2.16 -3.10 6.05
N SER A 17 3.37 -3.36 5.52
CA SER A 17 3.57 -3.51 4.08
C SER A 17 2.78 -4.68 3.51
N VAL A 18 2.80 -5.83 4.20
CA VAL A 18 2.03 -7.02 3.80
C VAL A 18 0.53 -6.80 3.97
N THR A 19 0.07 -6.15 5.04
CA THR A 19 -1.37 -5.98 5.29
C THR A 19 -2.02 -4.87 4.46
N ARG A 20 -1.28 -3.82 4.08
CA ARG A 20 -1.83 -2.64 3.36
C ARG A 20 -2.36 -3.00 1.98
N ASN A 21 -1.58 -3.75 1.18
CA ASN A 21 -2.05 -4.29 -0.11
C ASN A 21 -2.37 -5.78 -0.02
N GLY A 22 -2.89 -6.24 1.15
CA GLY A 22 -3.23 -7.64 1.37
C GLY A 22 -4.20 -8.21 0.33
N ARG A 23 -5.12 -7.40 -0.20
CA ARG A 23 -6.02 -7.80 -1.29
C ARG A 23 -5.27 -8.26 -2.54
N SER A 24 -4.26 -7.52 -2.96
CA SER A 24 -3.47 -7.85 -4.16
C SER A 24 -2.62 -9.11 -3.95
N ILE A 25 -2.07 -9.27 -2.74
CA ILE A 25 -1.32 -10.48 -2.36
C ILE A 25 -2.25 -11.70 -2.36
N VAL A 26 -3.44 -11.58 -1.75
CA VAL A 26 -4.43 -12.67 -1.73
C VAL A 26 -4.89 -13.01 -3.15
N LEU A 27 -5.18 -12.02 -4.01
CA LEU A 27 -5.53 -12.27 -5.41
C LEU A 27 -4.41 -13.00 -6.17
N THR A 28 -3.15 -12.60 -5.93
CA THR A 28 -1.98 -13.26 -6.53
C THR A 28 -1.80 -14.68 -6.00
N ALA A 29 -2.03 -14.92 -4.71
CA ALA A 29 -1.99 -16.26 -4.12
C ALA A 29 -3.11 -17.16 -4.64
N VAL A 30 -4.32 -16.61 -4.86
CA VAL A 30 -5.43 -17.33 -5.51
C VAL A 30 -5.07 -17.66 -6.97
N LEU A 31 -4.47 -16.73 -7.71
CA LEU A 31 -3.96 -17.01 -9.06
C LEU A 31 -2.90 -18.12 -9.05
N ALA A 32 -1.96 -18.08 -8.08
CA ALA A 32 -0.96 -19.13 -7.87
C ALA A 32 -1.63 -20.49 -7.66
N LEU A 33 -2.63 -20.54 -6.78
CA LEU A 33 -3.38 -21.76 -6.46
C LEU A 33 -4.13 -22.30 -7.68
N ILE A 34 -4.77 -21.43 -8.47
CA ILE A 34 -5.44 -21.83 -9.72
C ILE A 34 -4.42 -22.38 -10.73
N LEU A 35 -3.27 -21.75 -10.90
CA LEU A 35 -2.22 -22.26 -11.80
C LEU A 35 -1.70 -23.62 -11.34
N VAL A 36 -1.34 -23.75 -10.06
CA VAL A 36 -0.91 -25.03 -9.47
C VAL A 36 -1.97 -26.10 -9.66
N TYR A 37 -3.25 -25.76 -9.48
CA TYR A 37 -4.38 -26.68 -9.70
C TYR A 37 -4.45 -27.17 -11.16
N LEU A 38 -4.33 -26.26 -12.14
CA LEU A 38 -4.33 -26.62 -13.56
C LEU A 38 -3.14 -27.53 -13.92
N PHE A 39 -1.93 -27.20 -13.44
CA PHE A 39 -0.76 -28.04 -13.62
C PHE A 39 -0.94 -29.41 -12.95
N SER A 40 -1.55 -29.47 -11.77
CA SER A 40 -1.82 -30.73 -11.07
C SER A 40 -2.81 -31.64 -11.81
N ILE A 41 -3.83 -31.08 -12.47
CA ILE A 41 -4.73 -31.86 -13.33
C ILE A 41 -3.97 -32.46 -14.52
N VAL A 42 -3.14 -31.65 -15.19
CA VAL A 42 -2.33 -32.12 -16.32
C VAL A 42 -1.34 -33.20 -15.86
N GLY A 43 -0.69 -32.99 -14.71
CA GLY A 43 0.19 -33.98 -14.08
C GLY A 43 -0.55 -35.29 -13.74
N TYR A 44 -1.75 -35.21 -13.19
CA TYR A 44 -2.56 -36.38 -12.85
C TYR A 44 -3.03 -37.18 -14.08
N ILE A 45 -3.35 -36.50 -15.19
CA ILE A 45 -3.83 -37.19 -16.40
C ILE A 45 -2.69 -37.82 -17.19
N PHE A 46 -1.54 -37.14 -17.32
CA PHE A 46 -0.46 -37.56 -18.22
C PHE A 46 0.75 -38.20 -17.51
N PHE A 47 1.01 -37.87 -16.24
CA PHE A 47 2.25 -38.21 -15.53
C PHE A 47 2.00 -38.84 -14.15
N LYS A 48 0.83 -39.44 -13.91
CA LYS A 48 0.45 -40.02 -12.61
C LYS A 48 1.50 -40.98 -12.05
N ASP A 49 2.03 -41.86 -12.90
CA ASP A 49 2.97 -42.91 -12.51
C ASP A 49 4.39 -42.39 -12.20
N ASP A 50 4.71 -41.15 -12.56
CA ASP A 50 6.03 -40.53 -12.31
C ASP A 50 6.13 -39.81 -10.96
N PHE A 51 5.02 -39.68 -10.22
CA PHE A 51 4.99 -39.11 -8.86
C PHE A 51 5.36 -40.16 -7.80
N ILE A 52 6.66 -40.43 -7.69
CA ILE A 52 7.24 -41.35 -6.72
C ILE A 52 8.10 -40.54 -5.76
N LEU A 53 7.74 -40.51 -4.49
CA LEU A 53 8.48 -39.80 -3.45
C LEU A 53 9.20 -40.81 -2.54
N GLU A 54 10.42 -40.48 -2.13
CA GLU A 54 11.10 -41.23 -1.07
C GLU A 54 10.54 -40.83 0.30
N VAL A 55 10.09 -41.80 1.08
CA VAL A 55 9.42 -41.64 2.38
C VAL A 55 10.10 -42.51 3.42
N ASP A 56 10.46 -41.90 4.55
CA ASP A 56 10.91 -42.62 5.74
C ASP A 56 9.70 -43.24 6.45
N ARG A 57 9.57 -44.57 6.39
CA ARG A 57 8.48 -45.28 7.07
C ARG A 57 8.70 -45.25 8.59
N ILE A 58 7.70 -44.76 9.33
CA ILE A 58 7.68 -44.84 10.79
C ILE A 58 7.50 -46.31 11.17
N PRO A 59 8.41 -46.93 11.93
CA PRO A 59 8.23 -48.31 12.37
C PRO A 59 7.04 -48.40 13.33
N ASN A 60 6.03 -49.18 12.96
CA ASN A 60 4.88 -49.48 13.82
C ASN A 60 5.34 -50.34 15.01
N THR A 61 5.74 -49.69 16.11
CA THR A 61 6.07 -50.35 17.40
C THR A 61 4.85 -50.92 18.13
N THR A 62 3.68 -50.99 17.50
CA THR A 62 2.47 -51.61 18.05
C THR A 62 2.22 -53.04 17.56
N LEU A 63 3.00 -53.55 16.58
CA LEU A 63 2.82 -54.92 16.06
C LEU A 63 3.94 -55.91 16.45
N GLU A 64 5.02 -55.48 17.12
CA GLU A 64 6.05 -56.41 17.61
C GLU A 64 5.61 -57.16 18.90
N ASN A 65 4.78 -56.53 19.74
CA ASN A 65 4.29 -57.17 20.96
C ASN A 65 3.21 -58.23 20.72
N GLY A 66 2.55 -58.23 19.55
CA GLY A 66 1.56 -59.24 19.17
C GLY A 66 2.18 -60.50 18.56
N ALA A 67 3.30 -60.36 17.85
CA ALA A 67 4.01 -61.49 17.22
C ALA A 67 4.77 -62.34 18.25
N SER A 68 5.26 -61.73 19.33
CA SER A 68 5.89 -62.46 20.44
C SER A 68 4.93 -63.42 21.16
N LEU A 69 3.64 -63.08 21.22
CA LEU A 69 2.63 -63.87 21.94
C LEU A 69 2.05 -65.01 21.07
N ALA A 70 2.03 -64.84 19.75
CA ALA A 70 1.66 -65.88 18.80
C ALA A 70 2.74 -66.98 18.69
N ASN A 71 4.03 -66.62 18.79
CA ASN A 71 5.13 -67.58 18.75
C ASN A 71 5.21 -68.48 20.01
N GLU A 72 4.67 -68.05 21.14
CA GLU A 72 4.62 -68.87 22.36
C GLU A 72 3.40 -69.82 22.35
N MET A 73 2.31 -69.45 21.65
CA MET A 73 1.09 -70.27 21.57
C MET A 73 1.18 -71.43 20.53
N VAL A 74 2.09 -71.35 19.56
CA VAL A 74 2.33 -72.44 18.57
C VAL A 74 3.33 -73.49 19.08
N SER A 75 4.06 -73.22 20.17
CA SER A 75 5.05 -74.14 20.75
C SER A 75 4.46 -75.18 21.74
N ALA A 76 3.17 -75.08 22.08
CA ALA A 76 2.52 -75.96 23.05
C ALA A 76 1.15 -76.46 22.55
N GLY A 77 1.12 -77.46 21.67
CA GLY A 77 -0.14 -77.92 21.09
C GLY A 77 -0.15 -79.25 20.31
N MET A 78 0.23 -80.34 20.98
CA MET A 78 -0.38 -81.69 20.83
C MET A 78 -0.13 -82.51 19.53
N CYS A 79 1.01 -83.21 19.47
CA CYS A 79 1.13 -84.44 18.67
C CYS A 79 0.65 -85.63 19.52
N ARG A 80 -0.45 -86.29 19.13
CA ARG A 80 -0.90 -87.55 19.72
C ARG A 80 -0.71 -88.66 18.69
N SER A 81 0.17 -89.60 19.01
CA SER A 81 0.54 -90.75 18.17
C SER A 81 -0.27 -91.97 18.54
N GLU A 82 -0.96 -92.57 17.58
CA GLU A 82 -1.24 -94.01 17.59
C GLU A 82 -0.95 -94.60 16.19
N THR A 83 0.00 -95.53 16.19
CA THR A 83 0.38 -96.50 15.14
C THR A 83 0.94 -95.97 13.80
N GLY A 84 2.27 -96.07 13.69
CA GLY A 84 2.98 -96.49 12.47
C GLY A 84 3.22 -95.42 11.41
N GLU A 85 4.49 -95.04 11.26
CA GLU A 85 5.09 -94.18 10.21
C GLU A 85 4.98 -92.66 10.44
N ASN A 86 6.14 -92.09 10.70
CA ASN A 86 6.42 -90.72 11.04
C ASN A 86 6.96 -89.95 9.81
N ASN A 87 6.09 -89.24 9.11
CA ASN A 87 6.49 -88.17 8.19
C ASN A 87 5.56 -86.97 8.39
N CYS A 88 5.97 -86.06 9.28
CA CYS A 88 5.39 -84.73 9.35
C CYS A 88 6.27 -83.81 8.50
N THR A 89 6.13 -83.88 7.18
CA THR A 89 6.69 -82.86 6.26
C THR A 89 5.65 -81.77 6.10
N THR A 90 5.73 -80.72 6.91
CA THR A 90 5.17 -79.43 6.55
C THR A 90 6.33 -78.56 6.13
N GLU A 91 6.72 -78.66 4.86
CA GLU A 91 7.38 -77.54 4.20
C GLU A 91 6.33 -76.43 4.11
N LEU A 92 6.27 -75.59 5.14
CA LEU A 92 5.79 -74.24 4.95
C LEU A 92 6.89 -73.58 4.10
N GLN A 93 6.62 -73.40 2.80
CA GLN A 93 7.45 -72.54 1.96
C GLN A 93 7.37 -71.12 2.55
N VAL A 94 8.31 -70.82 3.44
CA VAL A 94 8.69 -69.46 3.83
C VAL A 94 9.65 -68.99 2.75
N GLU A 95 9.14 -68.78 1.53
CA GLU A 95 9.86 -68.13 0.43
C GLU A 95 9.20 -66.80 0.02
N ASP A 96 8.53 -66.09 0.95
CA ASP A 96 7.95 -64.77 0.64
C ASP A 96 8.10 -63.72 1.74
N PHE A 97 9.13 -63.79 2.59
CA PHE A 97 9.31 -62.78 3.66
C PHE A 97 10.72 -62.19 3.79
N VAL A 98 11.56 -62.28 2.74
CA VAL A 98 12.85 -61.58 2.72
C VAL A 98 13.18 -61.07 1.32
N GLU A 99 12.32 -60.23 0.73
CA GLU A 99 12.71 -59.34 -0.37
C GLU A 99 11.74 -58.16 -0.54
N ASP A 100 11.52 -57.37 0.52
CA ASP A 100 11.09 -55.97 0.35
C ASP A 100 11.44 -55.12 1.58
N ARG A 101 12.73 -54.83 1.77
CA ARG A 101 13.20 -53.90 2.81
C ARG A 101 14.15 -52.84 2.25
N GLU A 102 13.97 -52.41 1.00
CA GLU A 102 14.80 -51.31 0.45
C GLU A 102 14.10 -50.23 -0.37
N ASP A 103 12.86 -50.37 -0.84
CA ASP A 103 12.23 -49.24 -1.54
C ASP A 103 11.30 -48.46 -0.60
N GLY A 104 11.90 -47.51 0.11
CA GLY A 104 11.21 -46.39 0.77
C GLY A 104 10.59 -45.41 -0.24
N LYS A 105 9.99 -45.90 -1.34
CA LYS A 105 9.40 -45.10 -2.42
C LYS A 105 7.88 -45.32 -2.44
N GLU A 106 7.12 -44.24 -2.29
CA GLU A 106 5.65 -44.26 -2.29
C GLU A 106 5.06 -43.40 -3.39
N ARG A 107 3.97 -43.86 -4.00
CA ARG A 107 3.24 -43.12 -5.03
C ARG A 107 2.34 -42.08 -4.37
N THR A 108 2.58 -40.80 -4.65
CA THR A 108 1.91 -39.69 -3.92
C THR A 108 0.75 -39.04 -4.71
N CYS A 109 0.51 -39.46 -5.96
CA CYS A 109 -0.50 -38.87 -6.86
C CYS A 109 -1.64 -39.86 -7.22
N ASP A 110 -2.07 -40.72 -6.29
CA ASP A 110 -3.17 -41.66 -6.56
C ASP A 110 -4.55 -41.01 -6.67
N SER A 111 -4.75 -39.91 -5.95
CA SER A 111 -5.94 -39.04 -6.01
C SER A 111 -5.55 -37.64 -6.47
N LEU A 112 -6.44 -36.96 -7.20
CA LEU A 112 -6.23 -35.58 -7.65
C LEU A 112 -5.88 -34.65 -6.48
N LEU A 113 -6.52 -34.84 -5.31
CA LEU A 113 -6.27 -34.01 -4.14
C LEU A 113 -4.86 -34.23 -3.58
N MET A 114 -4.39 -35.48 -3.51
CA MET A 114 -3.02 -35.79 -3.08
C MET A 114 -1.99 -35.23 -4.06
N CYS A 115 -2.31 -35.27 -5.37
CA CYS A 115 -1.45 -34.67 -6.39
C CYS A 115 -1.34 -33.15 -6.22
N ILE A 116 -2.46 -32.45 -6.01
CA ILE A 116 -2.46 -31.00 -5.74
C ILE A 116 -1.63 -30.67 -4.50
N VAL A 117 -1.84 -31.40 -3.41
CA VAL A 117 -1.09 -31.17 -2.16
C VAL A 117 0.40 -31.43 -2.36
N THR A 118 0.77 -32.48 -3.09
CA THR A 118 2.17 -32.82 -3.38
C THR A 118 2.86 -31.75 -4.23
N VAL A 119 2.20 -31.29 -5.30
CA VAL A 119 2.73 -30.22 -6.16
C VAL A 119 2.80 -28.88 -5.40
N LEU A 120 1.82 -28.60 -4.54
CA LEU A 120 1.82 -27.38 -3.72
C LEU A 120 2.92 -27.40 -2.65
N SER A 121 3.13 -28.53 -1.97
CA SER A 121 4.06 -28.62 -0.83
C SER A 121 5.50 -28.86 -1.27
N HIS A 122 5.74 -29.80 -2.18
CA HIS A 122 7.07 -30.14 -2.67
C HIS A 122 7.40 -29.36 -3.94
N GLY A 123 6.46 -29.23 -4.88
CA GLY A 123 6.73 -28.52 -6.15
C GLY A 123 7.04 -27.02 -5.98
N LEU A 124 6.37 -26.31 -5.05
CA LEU A 124 6.69 -24.90 -4.78
C LEU A 124 7.94 -24.70 -3.91
N ARG A 125 8.25 -25.66 -3.04
CA ARG A 125 9.31 -25.53 -2.03
C ARG A 125 10.68 -26.03 -2.51
N SER A 126 10.71 -27.01 -3.43
CA SER A 126 11.95 -27.67 -3.85
C SER A 126 12.89 -26.81 -4.71
N GLY A 127 12.62 -25.52 -4.93
CA GLY A 127 13.55 -24.59 -5.59
C GLY A 127 13.63 -24.73 -7.11
N GLY A 128 13.67 -25.95 -7.67
CA GLY A 128 13.65 -26.21 -9.13
C GLY A 128 12.26 -26.54 -9.69
N GLY A 129 11.22 -26.50 -8.86
CA GLY A 129 9.84 -26.74 -9.27
C GLY A 129 9.39 -28.20 -9.10
N VAL A 130 8.31 -28.56 -9.78
CA VAL A 130 7.72 -29.91 -9.72
C VAL A 130 8.61 -30.98 -10.34
N GLY A 131 9.50 -30.62 -11.28
CA GLY A 131 10.41 -31.55 -11.96
C GLY A 131 11.39 -32.26 -11.03
N ASP A 132 11.75 -31.64 -9.90
CA ASP A 132 12.64 -32.23 -8.89
C ASP A 132 11.94 -33.28 -8.01
N VAL A 133 10.60 -33.26 -7.99
CA VAL A 133 9.77 -34.19 -7.21
C VAL A 133 9.44 -35.44 -8.01
N LEU A 134 9.37 -35.34 -9.33
CA LEU A 134 9.08 -36.47 -10.20
C LEU A 134 10.35 -37.27 -10.52
N ARG A 135 10.13 -38.54 -10.86
CA ARG A 135 11.17 -39.42 -11.37
C ARG A 135 11.82 -38.82 -12.63
N LYS A 136 13.14 -38.91 -12.72
CA LYS A 136 13.91 -38.51 -13.92
C LYS A 136 13.54 -39.42 -15.11
N PRO A 137 12.99 -38.90 -16.21
CA PRO A 137 12.57 -39.71 -17.35
C PRO A 137 13.79 -40.24 -18.14
N SER A 138 13.65 -41.42 -18.75
CA SER A 138 14.67 -41.95 -19.67
C SER A 138 14.59 -41.27 -21.04
N LYS A 139 15.70 -41.23 -21.79
CA LYS A 139 15.79 -40.62 -23.13
C LYS A 139 14.94 -41.35 -24.18
N GLU A 140 14.55 -42.59 -23.91
CA GLU A 140 13.84 -43.49 -24.82
C GLU A 140 12.31 -43.39 -24.69
N GLU A 141 11.81 -42.67 -23.68
CA GLU A 141 10.38 -42.54 -23.44
C GLU A 141 9.74 -41.55 -24.44
N PRO A 142 8.60 -41.90 -25.08
CA PRO A 142 7.98 -41.06 -26.11
C PRO A 142 7.47 -39.72 -25.57
N LEU A 143 7.27 -39.60 -24.25
CA LEU A 143 6.79 -38.41 -23.57
C LEU A 143 7.91 -37.55 -22.97
N PHE A 144 9.18 -37.88 -23.22
CA PHE A 144 10.34 -37.15 -22.65
C PHE A 144 10.29 -35.64 -22.96
N ALA A 145 10.04 -35.25 -24.21
CA ALA A 145 10.00 -33.84 -24.60
C ALA A 145 8.82 -33.10 -23.96
N ALA A 146 7.64 -33.74 -23.90
CA ALA A 146 6.45 -33.16 -23.27
C ALA A 146 6.67 -32.96 -21.76
N ARG A 147 7.34 -33.90 -21.10
CA ARG A 147 7.72 -33.84 -19.68
C ARG A 147 8.65 -32.65 -19.40
N VAL A 148 9.70 -32.48 -20.19
CA VAL A 148 10.65 -31.35 -20.04
C VAL A 148 9.95 -30.00 -20.23
N ILE A 149 9.07 -29.88 -21.23
CA ILE A 149 8.32 -28.64 -21.46
C ILE A 149 7.37 -28.37 -20.27
N TYR A 150 6.69 -29.39 -19.76
CA TYR A 150 5.83 -29.27 -18.59
C TYR A 150 6.60 -28.74 -17.35
N ASP A 151 7.78 -29.30 -17.06
CA ASP A 151 8.60 -28.89 -15.92
C ASP A 151 9.14 -27.46 -16.08
N LEU A 152 9.62 -27.10 -17.27
CA LEU A 152 10.09 -25.74 -17.57
C LEU A 152 8.97 -24.70 -17.50
N LEU A 153 7.77 -25.04 -18.00
CA LEU A 153 6.61 -24.16 -17.93
C LEU A 153 6.16 -23.95 -16.49
N PHE A 154 6.13 -25.01 -15.67
CA PHE A 154 5.82 -24.89 -14.26
C PHE A 154 6.83 -23.99 -13.54
N PHE A 155 8.13 -24.23 -13.75
CA PHE A 155 9.20 -23.45 -13.14
C PHE A 155 9.10 -21.96 -13.50
N PHE A 156 8.99 -21.64 -14.79
CA PHE A 156 8.94 -20.25 -15.25
C PHE A 156 7.65 -19.54 -14.81
N MET A 157 6.50 -20.18 -14.97
CA MET A 157 5.22 -19.53 -14.67
C MET A 157 4.95 -19.43 -13.17
N VAL A 158 5.15 -20.52 -12.42
CA VAL A 158 4.73 -20.57 -11.01
C VAL A 158 5.83 -20.06 -10.08
N ILE A 159 7.08 -20.46 -10.29
CA ILE A 159 8.19 -20.05 -9.42
C ILE A 159 8.71 -18.67 -9.82
N ILE A 160 9.12 -18.49 -11.08
CA ILE A 160 9.77 -17.23 -11.49
C ILE A 160 8.77 -16.08 -11.59
N ILE A 161 7.60 -16.26 -12.21
CA ILE A 161 6.65 -15.15 -12.37
C ILE A 161 5.83 -14.95 -11.09
N VAL A 162 5.07 -15.96 -10.67
CA VAL A 162 4.07 -15.76 -9.60
C VAL A 162 4.70 -15.49 -8.23
N LEU A 163 5.72 -16.27 -7.82
CA LEU A 163 6.35 -16.07 -6.51
C LEU A 163 7.09 -14.72 -6.42
N ASN A 164 7.80 -14.32 -7.49
CA ASN A 164 8.45 -13.01 -7.53
C ASN A 164 7.45 -11.86 -7.66
N LEU A 165 6.25 -12.09 -8.23
CA LEU A 165 5.19 -11.08 -8.22
C LEU A 165 4.72 -10.80 -6.78
N ILE A 166 4.55 -11.85 -5.96
CA ILE A 166 4.19 -11.69 -4.54
C ILE A 166 5.24 -10.86 -3.81
N PHE A 167 6.53 -11.20 -3.95
CA PHE A 167 7.61 -10.42 -3.36
C PHE A 167 7.68 -8.99 -3.93
N GLY A 168 7.43 -8.82 -5.23
CA GLY A 168 7.37 -7.52 -5.89
C GLY A 168 6.33 -6.60 -5.26
N VAL A 169 5.11 -7.10 -5.03
CA VAL A 169 4.04 -6.33 -4.35
C VAL A 169 4.43 -5.96 -2.92
N ILE A 170 5.11 -6.85 -2.19
CA ILE A 170 5.58 -6.57 -0.82
C ILE A 170 6.69 -5.51 -0.82
N ILE A 171 7.62 -5.56 -1.77
CA ILE A 171 8.71 -4.58 -1.88
C ILE A 171 8.16 -3.20 -2.27
N ASP A 172 7.22 -3.16 -3.21
CA ASP A 172 6.56 -1.93 -3.66
C ASP A 172 5.81 -1.24 -2.51
N THR A 173 4.97 -2.00 -1.79
CA THR A 173 4.28 -1.48 -0.60
C THR A 173 5.22 -1.01 0.51
N PHE A 174 6.36 -1.68 0.68
CA PHE A 174 7.36 -1.25 1.65
C PHE A 174 8.02 0.07 1.25
N ALA A 175 8.33 0.24 -0.04
CA ALA A 175 8.84 1.49 -0.60
C ALA A 175 7.82 2.64 -0.46
N ASP A 176 6.53 2.37 -0.68
CA ASP A 176 5.45 3.35 -0.48
C ASP A 176 5.33 3.80 0.97
N LEU A 177 5.35 2.87 1.92
CA LEU A 177 5.28 3.19 3.35
C LEU A 177 6.46 4.06 3.80
N ARG A 178 7.65 3.79 3.27
CA ARG A 178 8.85 4.60 3.51
C ARG A 178 8.68 6.02 2.95
N SER A 179 8.22 6.12 1.71
CA SER A 179 7.99 7.40 1.03
C SER A 179 6.91 8.23 1.74
N GLU A 180 5.83 7.61 2.22
CA GLU A 180 4.79 8.28 2.99
C GLU A 180 5.31 8.79 4.35
N LYS A 181 6.11 7.98 5.06
CA LYS A 181 6.75 8.42 6.31
C LYS A 181 7.66 9.62 6.07
N GLN A 182 8.51 9.54 5.05
CA GLN A 182 9.43 10.63 4.70
C GLN A 182 8.66 11.90 4.32
N LYS A 183 7.59 11.80 3.52
CA LYS A 183 6.74 12.94 3.15
C LYS A 183 6.09 13.59 4.38
N LYS A 184 5.61 12.79 5.33
CA LYS A 184 5.03 13.33 6.59
C LYS A 184 6.08 14.06 7.42
N GLU A 185 7.28 13.49 7.56
CA GLU A 185 8.38 14.14 8.27
C GLU A 185 8.85 15.41 7.58
N GLU A 186 8.85 15.44 6.25
CA GLU A 186 9.16 16.62 5.45
C GLU A 186 8.14 17.73 5.70
N VAL A 187 6.84 17.45 5.53
CA VAL A 187 5.76 18.42 5.77
C VAL A 187 5.84 18.99 7.19
N LEU A 188 6.11 18.15 8.20
CA LEU A 188 6.25 18.59 9.59
C LEU A 188 7.45 19.56 9.80
N LYS A 189 8.52 19.42 9.02
CA LYS A 189 9.74 20.24 9.13
C LYS A 189 9.68 21.51 8.28
N THR A 190 8.97 21.46 7.16
CA THR A 190 8.91 22.54 6.17
C THR A 190 7.64 23.35 6.25
N THR A 191 6.58 22.88 6.89
CA THR A 191 5.29 23.57 6.96
C THR A 191 4.95 23.91 8.41
N CYS A 192 4.49 25.15 8.65
CA CYS A 192 4.04 25.55 9.98
C CYS A 192 2.71 24.88 10.34
N PHE A 193 2.65 24.23 11.51
CA PHE A 193 1.49 23.46 11.98
C PHE A 193 0.20 24.28 12.11
N ILE A 194 0.32 25.57 12.45
CA ILE A 194 -0.85 26.43 12.72
C ILE A 194 -1.36 27.08 11.43
N CYS A 195 -0.49 27.82 10.72
CA CYS A 195 -0.91 28.60 9.56
C CYS A 195 -0.81 27.87 8.22
N GLY A 196 -0.08 26.76 8.14
CA GLY A 196 0.11 26.01 6.90
C GLY A 196 1.07 26.65 5.90
N LEU A 197 1.82 27.69 6.30
CA LEU A 197 2.84 28.30 5.45
C LEU A 197 4.09 27.42 5.36
N GLU A 198 4.62 27.30 4.15
CA GLU A 198 5.87 26.64 3.88
C GLU A 198 7.07 27.51 4.29
N ARG A 199 8.19 26.86 4.60
CA ARG A 199 9.45 27.44 5.06
C ARG A 199 10.02 28.44 4.05
N ASP A 200 9.80 28.20 2.75
CA ASP A 200 10.24 29.04 1.64
C ASP A 200 9.74 30.50 1.75
N LYS A 201 8.57 30.72 2.37
CA LYS A 201 7.98 32.06 2.52
C LYS A 201 8.71 32.95 3.52
N PHE A 202 9.48 32.35 4.41
CA PHE A 202 10.26 33.05 5.43
C PHE A 202 11.74 33.21 5.02
N ASP A 203 12.15 32.57 3.92
CA ASP A 203 13.49 32.75 3.37
C ASP A 203 13.65 34.21 2.89
N ASN A 204 14.76 34.85 3.27
CA ASN A 204 15.04 36.27 2.99
C ASN A 204 14.09 37.29 3.66
N LYS A 205 13.35 36.89 4.70
CA LYS A 205 12.58 37.81 5.55
C LYS A 205 13.32 38.07 6.87
N THR A 206 12.87 39.08 7.61
CA THR A 206 13.45 39.46 8.90
C THR A 206 13.22 38.41 9.97
N VAL A 207 12.09 37.71 9.93
CA VAL A 207 11.72 36.63 10.85
C VAL A 207 12.01 35.29 10.19
N THR A 208 12.80 34.46 10.86
CA THR A 208 13.13 33.11 10.40
C THR A 208 11.97 32.12 10.65
N PHE A 209 11.93 31.02 9.89
CA PHE A 209 10.92 29.99 10.10
C PHE A 209 10.97 29.40 11.53
N GLU A 210 12.17 29.21 12.09
CA GLU A 210 12.36 28.70 13.45
C GLU A 210 11.82 29.65 14.53
N GLU A 211 11.95 30.96 14.31
CA GLU A 211 11.37 31.98 15.20
C GLU A 211 9.85 32.04 15.05
N HIS A 212 9.36 31.98 13.82
CA HIS A 212 7.92 31.92 13.51
C HIS A 212 7.23 30.77 14.26
N ILE A 213 7.77 29.55 14.24
CA ILE A 213 7.13 28.40 14.92
C ILE A 213 7.29 28.41 16.44
N LYS A 214 8.29 29.11 17.00
CA LYS A 214 8.58 29.13 18.44
C LYS A 214 7.89 30.27 19.17
N GLU A 215 7.89 31.46 18.58
CA GLU A 215 7.43 32.70 19.20
C GLU A 215 6.04 33.12 18.68
N GLU A 216 5.81 33.09 17.36
CA GLU A 216 4.52 33.50 16.78
C GLU A 216 3.47 32.37 16.83
N HIS A 217 3.80 31.21 16.26
CA HIS A 217 2.88 30.09 16.00
C HIS A 217 3.28 28.82 16.77
N ASN A 218 3.48 28.95 18.08
CA ASN A 218 3.75 27.82 18.96
C ASN A 218 2.49 27.01 19.28
N MET A 219 2.46 25.73 18.92
CA MET A 219 1.29 24.86 19.13
C MET A 219 0.82 24.79 20.60
N TRP A 220 1.75 24.88 21.56
CA TRP A 220 1.43 24.77 22.98
C TRP A 220 0.78 26.04 23.52
N HIS A 221 1.16 27.20 23.02
CA HIS A 221 0.53 28.47 23.42
C HIS A 221 -0.96 28.48 23.04
N TYR A 222 -1.33 27.95 21.88
CA TYR A 222 -2.74 27.77 21.51
C TYR A 222 -3.48 26.82 22.47
N LEU A 223 -2.87 25.70 22.85
CA LEU A 223 -3.46 24.77 23.81
C LEU A 223 -3.66 25.42 25.18
N PHE A 224 -2.65 26.14 25.68
CA PHE A 224 -2.73 26.85 26.95
C PHE A 224 -3.79 27.94 26.93
N PHE A 225 -3.93 28.67 25.82
CA PHE A 225 -4.97 29.69 25.65
C PHE A 225 -6.37 29.07 25.67
N ILE A 226 -6.59 27.93 25.01
CA ILE A 226 -7.87 27.22 25.06
C ILE A 226 -8.21 26.77 26.48
N VAL A 227 -7.23 26.26 27.23
CA VAL A 227 -7.43 25.87 28.64
C VAL A 227 -7.74 27.10 29.51
N LEU A 228 -7.04 28.22 29.29
CA LEU A 228 -7.29 29.48 29.99
C LEU A 228 -8.73 29.95 29.78
N VAL A 229 -9.19 30.02 28.53
CA VAL A 229 -10.57 30.45 28.20
C VAL A 229 -11.60 29.51 28.81
N LYS A 230 -11.31 28.21 28.99
CA LYS A 230 -12.25 27.27 29.63
C LYS A 230 -12.34 27.41 31.15
N VAL A 231 -11.27 27.84 31.82
CA VAL A 231 -11.19 27.91 33.29
C VAL A 231 -11.52 29.31 33.82
N LYS A 232 -11.20 30.34 33.04
CA LYS A 232 -11.42 31.74 33.41
C LYS A 232 -12.92 32.06 33.44
N ASP A 233 -13.33 32.94 34.35
CA ASP A 233 -14.73 33.36 34.44
C ASP A 233 -15.14 34.21 33.23
N SER A 234 -16.32 33.95 32.69
CA SER A 234 -16.85 34.63 31.50
C SER A 234 -17.00 36.15 31.64
N THR A 235 -17.12 36.66 32.87
CA THR A 235 -17.21 38.11 33.14
C THR A 235 -15.86 38.81 33.09
N GLU A 236 -14.76 38.05 33.18
CA GLU A 236 -13.38 38.57 33.15
C GLU A 236 -12.73 38.44 31.77
N TYR A 237 -13.48 37.94 30.78
CA TYR A 237 -12.96 37.81 29.43
C TYR A 237 -12.60 39.17 28.84
N THR A 238 -11.44 39.23 28.20
CA THR A 238 -11.12 40.34 27.30
C THR A 238 -11.94 40.24 26.01
N GLY A 239 -11.95 41.29 25.19
CA GLY A 239 -12.66 41.28 23.90
C GLY A 239 -12.28 40.08 23.01
N PRO A 240 -10.97 39.85 22.75
CA PRO A 240 -10.54 38.69 21.97
C PRO A 240 -10.84 37.34 22.63
N GLU A 241 -10.74 37.24 23.96
CA GLU A 241 -11.10 36.01 24.68
C GLU A 241 -12.59 35.68 24.54
N SER A 242 -13.46 36.70 24.62
CA SER A 242 -14.90 36.55 24.45
C SER A 242 -15.24 36.06 23.04
N TYR A 243 -14.60 36.65 22.03
CA TYR A 243 -14.75 36.21 20.63
C TYR A 243 -14.31 34.76 20.43
N VAL A 244 -13.14 34.38 20.94
CA VAL A 244 -12.65 33.00 20.82
C VAL A 244 -13.54 32.03 21.62
N ALA A 245 -14.04 32.42 22.79
CA ALA A 245 -14.97 31.61 23.57
C ALA A 245 -16.28 31.33 22.81
N GLU A 246 -16.82 32.33 22.13
CA GLU A 246 -17.99 32.19 21.25
C GLU A 246 -17.68 31.25 20.06
N MET A 247 -16.57 31.47 19.37
CA MET A 247 -16.14 30.61 18.25
C MET A 247 -15.95 29.15 18.67
N ILE A 248 -15.38 28.89 19.86
CA ILE A 248 -15.23 27.54 20.41
C ILE A 248 -16.60 26.93 20.71
N LYS A 249 -17.54 27.71 21.25
CA LYS A 249 -18.92 27.27 21.53
C LYS A 249 -19.69 26.92 20.26
N GLU A 250 -19.43 27.63 19.17
CA GLU A 250 -20.02 27.39 17.85
C GLU A 250 -19.28 26.31 17.04
N HIS A 251 -18.21 25.72 17.59
CA HIS A 251 -17.32 24.79 16.87
C HIS A 251 -16.72 25.38 15.59
N ASN A 252 -16.54 26.70 15.54
CA ASN A 252 -15.93 27.39 14.41
C ASN A 252 -14.40 27.53 14.62
N LEU A 253 -13.62 27.08 13.63
CA LEU A 253 -12.15 27.10 13.63
C LEU A 253 -11.55 28.29 12.87
N ASP A 254 -12.36 29.22 12.37
CA ASP A 254 -11.93 30.35 11.54
C ASP A 254 -11.06 31.38 12.28
N TRP A 255 -11.04 31.33 13.62
CA TRP A 255 -10.17 32.19 14.43
C TRP A 255 -8.69 31.79 14.37
N PHE A 256 -8.37 30.58 13.92
CA PHE A 256 -6.98 30.19 13.62
C PHE A 256 -6.48 30.86 12.33
N PRO A 257 -5.23 31.32 12.28
CA PRO A 257 -4.68 31.89 11.06
C PRO A 257 -4.55 30.80 9.99
N ARG A 258 -5.02 31.07 8.76
CA ARG A 258 -4.86 30.18 7.60
C ARG A 258 -4.09 30.89 6.51
N MET A 259 -2.98 30.30 6.07
CA MET A 259 -2.10 30.81 5.00
C MET A 259 -1.65 32.26 5.20
N ARG A 260 -1.52 32.71 6.46
CA ARG A 260 -1.12 34.08 6.82
C ARG A 260 -0.30 34.11 8.11
N ALA A 261 0.58 35.09 8.22
CA ALA A 261 1.39 35.37 9.40
C ALA A 261 1.68 36.87 9.48
N MET A 262 1.73 37.43 10.70
CA MET A 262 1.96 38.86 10.92
C MET A 262 3.30 39.33 10.34
N SER A 263 4.34 38.51 10.48
CA SER A 263 5.68 38.74 9.93
C SER A 263 5.72 38.92 8.41
N LEU A 264 4.74 38.38 7.67
CA LEU A 264 4.67 38.47 6.20
C LEU A 264 3.82 39.64 5.68
N VAL A 265 3.02 40.30 6.52
CA VAL A 265 2.10 41.37 6.10
C VAL A 265 2.84 42.60 5.54
N SER A 266 4.13 42.75 5.84
CA SER A 266 4.97 43.84 5.30
C SER A 266 5.11 43.85 3.77
N SER A 267 4.85 42.74 3.06
CA SER A 267 4.89 42.71 1.59
C SER A 267 3.63 43.25 0.90
N ASP A 268 2.50 43.34 1.59
CA ASP A 268 1.26 43.84 0.99
C ASP A 268 1.33 45.36 0.72
N ALA A 269 2.24 46.08 1.37
CA ALA A 269 2.50 47.50 1.14
C ALA A 269 2.96 47.81 -0.30
N GLU A 270 3.69 46.90 -0.96
CA GLU A 270 4.09 47.07 -2.36
C GLU A 270 2.91 46.86 -3.32
N GLY A 271 1.98 45.96 -2.98
CA GLY A 271 0.71 45.77 -3.69
C GLY A 271 -0.19 47.00 -3.58
N GLU A 272 -0.37 47.50 -2.35
CA GLU A 272 -1.13 48.72 -2.08
C GLU A 272 -0.54 49.94 -2.81
N GLN A 273 0.78 50.08 -2.88
CA GLN A 273 1.41 51.16 -3.66
C GLN A 273 1.16 51.04 -5.17
N ASN A 274 1.12 49.83 -5.72
CA ASN A 274 0.76 49.63 -7.12
C ASN A 274 -0.72 49.94 -7.38
N GLU A 275 -1.62 49.62 -6.45
CA GLU A 275 -3.03 49.98 -6.55
C GLU A 275 -3.26 51.49 -6.44
N ILE A 276 -2.58 52.16 -5.51
CA ILE A 276 -2.62 53.63 -5.36
C ILE A 276 -2.13 54.31 -6.65
N ARG A 277 -1.04 53.81 -7.25
CA ARG A 277 -0.54 54.33 -8.54
C ARG A 277 -1.56 54.14 -9.66
N ASN A 278 -2.20 52.98 -9.76
CA ASN A 278 -3.24 52.71 -10.75
C ASN A 278 -4.47 53.61 -10.54
N LEU A 279 -4.89 53.84 -9.30
CA LEU A 279 -5.97 54.77 -8.96
C LEU A 279 -5.60 56.21 -9.33
N GLN A 280 -4.34 56.62 -9.15
CA GLN A 280 -3.87 57.95 -9.53
C GLN A 280 -3.89 58.15 -11.06
N GLU A 281 -3.47 57.15 -11.84
CA GLU A 281 -3.58 57.18 -13.31
C GLU A 281 -5.04 57.26 -13.79
N LYS A 282 -5.95 56.52 -13.14
CA LYS A 282 -7.40 56.61 -13.41
C LYS A 282 -7.96 57.99 -13.07
N LEU A 283 -7.55 58.60 -11.96
CA LEU A 283 -7.98 59.93 -11.58
C LEU A 283 -7.51 61.00 -12.58
N GLU A 284 -6.26 60.91 -13.03
CA GLU A 284 -5.68 61.85 -14.00
C GLU A 284 -6.36 61.76 -15.38
N SER A 285 -6.68 60.54 -15.82
CA SER A 285 -7.44 60.33 -17.07
C SER A 285 -8.87 60.88 -16.98
N ALA A 286 -9.56 60.67 -15.85
CA ALA A 286 -10.88 61.26 -15.59
C ALA A 286 -10.82 62.79 -15.60
N MET A 287 -9.79 63.37 -14.99
CA MET A 287 -9.60 64.83 -14.95
C MET A 287 -9.34 65.41 -16.34
N ARG A 288 -8.55 64.74 -17.19
CA ARG A 288 -8.38 65.13 -18.61
C ARG A 288 -9.69 65.09 -19.39
N LEU A 289 -10.52 64.07 -19.19
CA LEU A 289 -11.82 63.97 -19.85
C LEU A 289 -12.75 65.11 -19.43
N VAL A 290 -12.78 65.45 -18.13
CA VAL A 290 -13.55 66.59 -17.62
C VAL A 290 -13.08 67.91 -18.23
N CYS A 291 -11.76 68.15 -18.30
CA CYS A 291 -11.22 69.35 -18.94
C CYS A 291 -11.57 69.42 -20.44
N ASN A 292 -11.47 68.31 -21.17
CA ASN A 292 -11.85 68.27 -22.59
C ASN A 292 -13.34 68.55 -22.78
N LEU A 293 -14.20 67.94 -21.98
CA LEU A 293 -15.64 68.17 -22.06
C LEU A 293 -16.00 69.61 -21.71
N SER A 294 -15.35 70.18 -20.68
CA SER A 294 -15.52 71.59 -20.32
C SER A 294 -15.10 72.51 -21.46
N GLY A 295 -14.00 72.22 -22.15
CA GLY A 295 -13.54 72.96 -23.33
C GLY A 295 -14.53 72.89 -24.49
N GLN A 296 -15.03 71.70 -24.81
CA GLN A 296 -16.07 71.51 -25.83
C GLN A 296 -17.35 72.27 -25.50
N LEU A 297 -17.75 72.30 -24.22
CA LEU A 297 -18.93 73.04 -23.78
C LEU A 297 -18.74 74.55 -23.92
N THR A 298 -17.55 75.08 -23.59
CA THR A 298 -17.25 76.50 -23.77
C THR A 298 -17.24 76.91 -25.24
N GLU A 299 -16.68 76.08 -26.12
CA GLU A 299 -16.64 76.36 -27.55
C GLU A 299 -18.03 76.26 -28.19
N LEU A 300 -18.84 75.27 -27.78
CA LEU A 300 -20.24 75.18 -28.20
C LEU A 300 -21.04 76.41 -27.74
N LYS A 301 -20.80 76.91 -26.52
CA LYS A 301 -21.44 78.13 -26.02
C LYS A 301 -21.06 79.36 -26.86
N GLU A 302 -19.78 79.50 -27.24
CA GLU A 302 -19.33 80.59 -28.11
C GLU A 302 -19.95 80.50 -29.51
N GLN A 303 -20.00 79.31 -30.11
CA GLN A 303 -20.65 79.11 -31.42
C GLN A 303 -22.14 79.45 -31.37
N VAL A 304 -22.87 79.01 -30.34
CA VAL A 304 -24.29 79.35 -30.17
C VAL A 304 -24.47 80.86 -29.96
N SER A 305 -23.59 81.50 -29.19
CA SER A 305 -23.62 82.95 -29.00
C SER A 305 -23.39 83.71 -30.31
N LEU A 306 -22.44 83.25 -31.14
CA LEU A 306 -22.15 83.81 -32.46
C LEU A 306 -23.30 83.60 -33.46
N ILE A 307 -23.94 82.43 -33.44
CA ILE A 307 -25.12 82.15 -34.28
C ILE A 307 -26.29 83.03 -33.84
N CYS A 308 -26.54 83.16 -32.54
CA CYS A 308 -27.62 84.01 -32.03
C CYS A 308 -27.40 85.49 -32.38
N THR A 309 -26.17 86.01 -32.29
CA THR A 309 -25.87 87.40 -32.69
C THR A 309 -25.97 87.59 -34.20
N ALA A 310 -25.49 86.63 -35.01
CA ALA A 310 -25.63 86.67 -36.46
C ALA A 310 -27.10 86.67 -36.93
N ASN A 311 -27.95 85.85 -36.30
CA ASN A 311 -29.39 85.81 -36.57
C ASN A 311 -30.10 87.13 -36.18
N TRP A 312 -29.64 87.79 -35.11
CA TRP A 312 -30.20 89.08 -34.66
C TRP A 312 -29.84 90.25 -35.60
N LEU A 313 -28.68 90.17 -36.27
CA LEU A 313 -28.19 91.17 -37.23
C LEU A 313 -28.65 90.94 -38.68
N GLY A 314 -29.34 89.83 -38.98
CA GLY A 314 -29.86 89.53 -40.32
C GLY A 314 -28.79 89.20 -41.37
N ILE A 315 -27.61 88.72 -40.94
CA ILE A 315 -26.51 88.35 -41.83
C ILE A 315 -26.52 86.83 -42.05
N HIS A 316 -26.66 86.39 -43.30
CA HIS A 316 -26.59 84.97 -43.65
C HIS A 316 -25.12 84.52 -43.59
N VAL A 317 -24.75 83.79 -42.53
CA VAL A 317 -23.41 83.20 -42.38
C VAL A 317 -23.35 81.91 -43.18
N ASP A 318 -22.59 81.91 -44.28
CA ASP A 318 -22.31 80.74 -45.10
C ASP A 318 -21.18 79.94 -44.43
N LEU A 319 -21.52 78.75 -43.88
CA LEU A 319 -20.56 77.83 -43.28
C LEU A 319 -19.93 76.97 -44.38
N ARG A 320 -18.66 77.20 -44.69
CA ARG A 320 -17.78 76.22 -45.35
C ARG A 320 -16.63 75.87 -44.42
#